data_AF-A0A945ZWP9-F1
#
_entry.id   AF-A0A945ZWP9-F1
#
_cell.length_a   1.000
_cell.length_b   1.000
_cell.length_c   1.000
_cell.angle_alpha   90.00
_cell.angle_beta   90.00
_cell.angle_gamma   90.00
#
_symmetry.space_group_name_H-M   'P 1'
#
loop_
_entity.id
_entity.type
_entity.pdbx_description
1 polymer ?
#
loop_
_entity_poly.entity_id
_entity_poly.type
_entity_poly.pdbx_seq_one_letter_code
_entity_poly.pdbx_strand_id
1 'polypeptide(L)'
;MKLKIISNFLKSNFPLGIILFVHLPFFVFGKASYIEILDNLNAEFIYNHLLAISDNIFNFNQFDTVENVINGWSLLYIHSQFKILKLLFFLFDPFYAYVFNSLLVRIIGYFGMKLLFKELYPKLKHKEIIFLTFALLPGMVIFGSCLWGLPLLLWSFIKLKYEIRFTYIFAIILYVISS
;
A
#
# COMPACT_ATOMS: atom_id res chain seq x y z
N MET A 1 28.26 14.16 -21.49
CA MET A 1 26.81 13.88 -21.62
C MET A 1 26.34 12.69 -20.77
N LYS A 2 26.97 11.49 -20.89
CA LYS A 2 26.58 10.28 -20.12
C LYS A 2 26.58 10.46 -18.58
N LEU A 3 27.61 11.08 -18.01
CA LEU A 3 27.70 11.36 -16.56
C LEU A 3 26.57 12.24 -16.02
N LYS A 4 26.09 13.22 -16.80
CA LYS A 4 24.99 14.12 -16.41
C LYS A 4 23.64 13.41 -16.46
N ILE A 5 23.45 12.50 -17.43
CA ILE A 5 22.26 11.64 -17.52
C ILE A 5 22.21 10.68 -16.34
N ILE A 6 23.33 10.02 -16.02
CA ILE A 6 23.44 9.11 -14.87
C ILE A 6 23.19 9.86 -13.55
N SER A 7 23.79 11.04 -13.38
CA SER A 7 23.57 11.89 -12.20
C SER A 7 22.11 12.31 -12.04
N ASN A 8 21.45 12.71 -13.13
CA ASN A 8 20.04 13.08 -13.10
C ASN A 8 19.11 11.88 -12.83
N PHE A 9 19.43 10.71 -13.38
CA PHE A 9 18.70 9.48 -13.13
C PHE A 9 18.80 9.07 -11.64
N LEU A 10 20.01 9.06 -11.09
CA LEU A 10 20.26 8.77 -9.68
C LEU A 10 19.53 9.76 -8.78
N LYS A 11 19.61 11.06 -9.05
CA LYS A 11 18.87 12.08 -8.29
C LYS A 11 17.35 11.90 -8.35
N SER A 12 16.80 11.52 -9.51
CA SER A 12 15.35 11.32 -9.67
C SER A 12 14.83 10.09 -8.92
N ASN A 13 15.67 9.05 -8.80
CA ASN A 13 15.32 7.76 -8.20
C ASN A 13 15.81 7.59 -6.76
N PHE A 14 16.65 8.51 -6.26
CA PHE A 14 17.17 8.48 -4.89
C PHE A 14 16.09 8.29 -3.81
N PRO A 15 14.92 8.97 -3.86
CA PRO A 15 13.86 8.74 -2.87
C PRO A 15 13.30 7.32 -2.89
N LEU A 16 13.18 6.68 -4.06
CA LEU A 16 12.76 5.28 -4.17
C LEU A 16 13.81 4.35 -3.57
N GLY A 17 15.10 4.66 -3.77
CA GLY A 17 16.20 3.96 -3.13
C GLY A 17 16.11 4.01 -1.60
N ILE A 18 15.72 5.14 -1.01
CA ILE A 18 15.51 5.25 0.44
C ILE A 18 14.32 4.40 0.89
N ILE A 19 13.18 4.45 0.20
CA ILE A 19 12.02 3.62 0.54
C ILE A 19 12.40 2.14 0.52
N LEU A 20 13.13 1.68 -0.51
CA LEU A 20 13.63 0.32 -0.60
C LEU A 20 14.63 -0.01 0.52
N PHE A 21 15.55 0.90 0.82
CA PHE A 21 16.55 0.74 1.87
C PHE A 21 15.90 0.54 3.25
N VAL A 22 14.85 1.30 3.57
CA VAL A 22 14.09 1.13 4.82
C VAL A 22 13.42 -0.23 4.92
N HIS A 23 13.04 -0.85 3.78
CA HIS A 23 12.44 -2.20 3.77
C HIS A 23 13.48 -3.31 3.66
N LEU A 24 14.73 -2.99 3.34
CA LEU A 24 15.80 -3.96 3.14
C LEU A 24 15.97 -4.93 4.33
N PRO A 25 15.90 -4.50 5.61
CA PRO A 25 16.02 -5.42 6.74
C PRO A 25 15.00 -6.57 6.69
N PHE A 26 13.76 -6.30 6.27
CA PHE A 26 12.72 -7.34 6.18
C PHE A 26 13.04 -8.41 5.14
N PHE A 27 13.75 -8.04 4.06
CA PHE A 27 14.15 -8.98 3.02
C PHE A 27 15.46 -9.71 3.36
N VAL A 28 16.35 -9.09 4.13
CA VAL A 28 17.63 -9.68 4.55
C VAL A 28 17.43 -10.67 5.70
N PHE A 29 16.70 -10.25 6.74
CA PHE A 29 16.48 -11.07 7.94
C PHE A 29 15.20 -11.91 7.87
N GLY A 30 14.31 -11.62 6.90
CA GLY A 30 13.05 -12.35 6.75
C GLY A 30 12.23 -12.31 8.04
N LYS A 31 11.63 -13.46 8.38
CA LYS A 31 10.81 -13.66 9.58
C LYS A 31 11.55 -13.49 10.92
N ALA A 32 12.89 -13.38 10.90
CA ALA A 32 13.66 -13.00 12.09
C ALA A 32 13.58 -11.48 12.38
N SER A 33 13.00 -10.70 11.48
CA SER A 33 12.67 -9.29 11.69
C SER A 33 11.38 -9.14 12.50
N TYR A 34 11.19 -7.96 13.09
CA TYR A 34 9.92 -7.58 13.70
C TYR A 34 9.10 -6.68 12.77
N ILE A 35 7.84 -7.05 12.50
CA ILE A 35 6.85 -6.15 11.91
C ILE A 35 5.97 -5.57 13.01
N GLU A 36 5.72 -4.27 12.94
CA GLU A 36 4.83 -3.61 13.87
C GLU A 36 3.38 -3.87 13.46
N ILE A 37 2.71 -4.73 14.22
CA ILE A 37 1.27 -4.92 14.18
C ILE A 37 0.73 -4.07 15.34
N LEU A 38 0.27 -2.86 15.01
CA LEU A 38 -0.35 -1.96 15.97
C LEU A 38 -1.59 -2.62 16.62
N ASP A 39 -2.12 -2.01 17.68
CA ASP A 39 -3.42 -2.37 18.27
C ASP A 39 -4.50 -2.19 17.20
N ASN A 40 -4.64 -3.22 16.37
CA ASN A 40 -5.64 -3.34 15.35
C ASN A 40 -6.90 -3.78 16.09
N LEU A 41 -7.61 -2.82 16.69
CA LEU A 41 -8.97 -3.02 17.23
C LEU A 41 -9.85 -3.86 16.27
N ASN A 42 -9.54 -3.81 14.97
CA ASN A 42 -10.23 -4.49 13.87
C ASN A 42 -9.61 -5.84 13.45
N ALA A 43 -8.56 -6.34 14.11
CA ALA A 43 -7.90 -7.64 13.88
C ALA A 43 -7.53 -7.98 12.41
N GLU A 44 -7.39 -6.99 11.54
CA GLU A 44 -7.22 -7.17 10.09
C GLU A 44 -6.09 -8.12 9.69
N PHE A 45 -4.92 -8.01 10.33
CA PHE A 45 -3.81 -8.92 10.04
C PHE A 45 -4.20 -10.37 10.33
N ILE A 46 -4.83 -10.61 11.49
CA ILE A 46 -5.25 -11.95 11.91
C ILE A 46 -6.34 -12.47 10.98
N TYR A 47 -7.31 -11.65 10.58
CA TYR A 47 -8.34 -12.07 9.62
C TYR A 47 -7.73 -12.52 8.30
N ASN A 48 -6.82 -11.73 7.72
CA ASN A 48 -6.19 -12.11 6.46
C ASN A 48 -5.30 -13.36 6.61
N HIS A 49 -4.62 -13.53 7.75
CA HIS A 49 -3.88 -14.74 8.06
C HIS A 49 -4.78 -15.98 8.17
N LEU A 50 -5.87 -15.89 8.94
CA LEU A 50 -6.83 -16.98 9.15
C LEU A 50 -7.54 -17.40 7.86
N LEU A 51 -7.89 -16.43 7.01
CA LEU A 51 -8.43 -16.71 5.68
C LEU A 51 -7.40 -17.39 4.78
N ALA A 52 -6.12 -17.03 4.89
CA ALA A 52 -5.04 -17.64 4.10
C ALA A 52 -4.83 -19.11 4.46
N ILE A 53 -4.78 -19.44 5.76
CA ILE A 53 -4.51 -20.81 6.20
C ILE A 53 -5.72 -21.73 6.13
N SER A 54 -6.93 -21.19 5.99
CA SER A 54 -8.17 -21.97 5.85
C SER A 54 -8.71 -22.00 4.41
N ASP A 55 -7.92 -21.56 3.43
CA ASP A 55 -8.29 -21.50 2.00
C ASP A 55 -9.56 -20.67 1.70
N ASN A 56 -9.83 -19.65 2.53
CA ASN A 56 -11.06 -18.85 2.47
C ASN A 56 -10.86 -17.40 1.97
N ILE A 57 -9.65 -17.00 1.54
CA ILE A 57 -9.38 -15.60 1.12
C ILE A 57 -10.38 -15.05 0.11
N PHE A 58 -10.74 -15.87 -0.89
CA PHE A 58 -11.68 -15.53 -1.96
C PHE A 58 -12.97 -16.38 -1.90
N ASN A 59 -13.31 -16.92 -0.73
CA ASN A 59 -14.54 -17.67 -0.56
C ASN A 59 -15.75 -16.71 -0.46
N PHE A 60 -16.67 -16.80 -1.41
CA PHE A 60 -17.88 -15.97 -1.47
C PHE A 60 -19.03 -16.46 -0.59
N ASN A 61 -18.97 -17.70 -0.11
CA ASN A 61 -20.00 -18.24 0.75
C ASN A 61 -19.83 -17.72 2.18
N GLN A 62 -20.58 -16.67 2.51
CA GLN A 62 -20.52 -16.03 3.83
C GLN A 62 -20.95 -16.96 4.99
N PHE A 63 -21.64 -18.06 4.69
CA PHE A 63 -22.07 -19.03 5.69
C PHE A 63 -21.00 -20.08 6.03
N ASP A 64 -19.92 -20.17 5.23
CA ASP A 64 -18.79 -21.01 5.60
C ASP A 64 -18.09 -20.46 6.85
N THR A 65 -17.34 -21.32 7.52
CA THR A 65 -16.73 -20.99 8.81
C THR A 65 -15.22 -21.24 8.80
N VAL A 66 -14.49 -20.37 9.51
CA VAL A 66 -13.09 -20.56 9.83
C VAL A 66 -13.00 -21.32 11.16
N GLU A 67 -12.70 -22.62 11.08
CA GLU A 67 -12.65 -23.52 12.26
C GLU A 67 -11.50 -23.20 13.22
N ASN A 68 -10.48 -22.48 12.78
CA ASN A 68 -9.33 -22.09 13.60
C ASN A 68 -9.68 -21.16 14.79
N VAL A 69 -10.92 -20.68 14.89
CA VAL A 69 -11.37 -19.73 15.92
C VAL A 69 -12.47 -20.36 16.78
N ILE A 70 -12.16 -20.67 18.04
CA ILE A 70 -13.10 -21.19 19.06
C ILE A 70 -14.01 -22.31 18.53
N ASN A 71 -15.27 -22.00 18.18
CA ASN A 71 -16.29 -22.93 17.70
C ASN A 71 -16.60 -22.76 16.21
N GLY A 72 -15.65 -22.21 15.45
CA GLY A 72 -15.86 -21.77 14.08
C GLY A 72 -16.42 -20.35 14.03
N TRP A 73 -15.83 -19.53 13.16
CA TRP A 73 -16.31 -18.17 12.91
C TRP A 73 -16.81 -18.04 11.47
N SER A 74 -18.07 -17.65 11.30
CA SER A 74 -18.65 -17.41 9.97
C SER A 74 -17.89 -16.32 9.21
N LEU A 75 -17.65 -16.55 7.92
CA LEU A 75 -17.02 -15.58 7.02
C LEU A 75 -17.80 -14.27 6.90
N LEU A 76 -19.09 -14.27 7.24
CA LEU A 76 -19.94 -13.07 7.31
C LEU A 76 -19.33 -11.94 8.17
N TYR A 77 -18.56 -12.29 9.20
CA TYR A 77 -17.99 -11.32 10.12
C TYR A 77 -16.64 -10.76 9.67
N ILE A 78 -16.08 -11.26 8.57
CA ILE A 78 -14.82 -10.79 8.01
C ILE A 78 -15.10 -9.91 6.78
N HIS A 79 -14.51 -8.72 6.73
CA HIS A 79 -14.73 -7.72 5.68
C HIS A 79 -14.30 -8.20 4.26
N SER A 80 -14.73 -7.44 3.24
CA SER A 80 -14.64 -7.70 1.78
C SER A 80 -13.49 -8.57 1.30
N GLN A 81 -13.79 -9.59 0.47
CA GLN A 81 -12.82 -10.52 -0.13
C GLN A 81 -11.98 -9.91 -1.28
N PHE A 82 -12.41 -8.79 -1.87
CA PHE A 82 -11.72 -8.18 -3.01
C PHE A 82 -10.91 -6.96 -2.62
N LYS A 83 -9.78 -7.19 -1.96
CA LYS A 83 -8.75 -6.17 -1.74
C LYS A 83 -7.41 -6.63 -2.32
N ILE A 84 -6.62 -5.72 -2.88
CA ILE A 84 -5.25 -6.05 -3.33
C ILE A 84 -4.42 -6.66 -2.20
N LEU A 85 -4.64 -6.24 -0.96
CA LEU A 85 -4.01 -6.84 0.21
C LEU A 85 -4.30 -8.34 0.34
N LYS A 86 -5.54 -8.77 0.12
CA LYS A 86 -5.94 -10.18 0.18
C LYS A 86 -5.23 -11.01 -0.87
N LEU A 87 -5.02 -10.46 -2.07
CA LEU A 87 -4.19 -11.10 -3.09
C LEU A 87 -2.75 -11.30 -2.62
N LEU A 88 -2.16 -10.36 -1.87
CA LEU A 88 -0.82 -10.54 -1.31
C LEU A 88 -0.79 -11.66 -0.26
N PHE A 89 -1.80 -11.75 0.61
CA PHE A 89 -1.92 -12.84 1.59
C PHE A 89 -2.20 -14.21 0.95
N PHE A 90 -2.77 -14.24 -0.25
CA PHE A 90 -2.94 -15.47 -1.02
C PHE A 90 -1.63 -15.94 -1.67
N LEU A 91 -0.85 -15.00 -2.20
CA LEU A 91 0.38 -15.30 -2.95
C LEU A 91 1.60 -15.51 -2.05
N PHE A 92 1.60 -14.91 -0.86
CA PHE A 92 2.75 -14.88 0.04
C PHE A 92 2.37 -15.25 1.46
N ASP A 93 3.35 -15.75 2.21
CA ASP A 93 3.23 -15.88 3.66
C ASP A 93 2.83 -14.54 4.32
N PRO A 94 1.98 -14.54 5.37
CA PRO A 94 1.48 -13.34 6.03
C PRO A 94 2.53 -12.27 6.35
N PHE A 95 3.73 -12.70 6.75
CA PHE A 95 4.84 -11.79 7.00
C PHE A 95 5.23 -11.03 5.73
N TYR A 96 5.48 -11.75 4.63
CA TYR A 96 5.88 -11.14 3.36
C TYR A 96 4.74 -10.37 2.71
N ALA A 97 3.49 -10.85 2.83
CA ALA A 97 2.32 -10.11 2.36
C ALA A 97 2.23 -8.72 3.00
N TYR A 98 2.45 -8.64 4.31
CA TYR A 98 2.49 -7.37 5.04
C TYR A 98 3.65 -6.47 4.59
N VAL A 99 4.86 -7.02 4.47
CA VAL A 99 6.06 -6.28 4.03
C VAL A 99 5.89 -5.74 2.61
N PHE A 100 5.40 -6.56 1.67
CA PHE A 100 5.13 -6.13 0.30
C PHE A 100 4.05 -5.05 0.25
N ASN A 101 2.99 -5.21 1.03
CA ASN A 101 1.95 -4.19 1.13
C ASN A 101 2.51 -2.87 1.67
N SER A 102 3.29 -2.90 2.76
CA SER A 102 3.99 -1.72 3.30
C SER A 102 4.84 -1.04 2.22
N LEU A 103 5.62 -1.80 1.46
CA LEU A 103 6.43 -1.24 0.39
C LEU A 103 5.57 -0.59 -0.70
N LEU A 104 4.53 -1.28 -1.17
CA LEU A 104 3.64 -0.82 -2.25
C LEU A 104 2.91 0.47 -1.87
N VAL A 105 2.29 0.54 -0.69
CA VAL A 105 1.51 1.72 -0.28
C VAL A 105 2.40 2.94 -0.14
N ARG A 106 3.64 2.78 0.33
CA ARG A 106 4.61 3.88 0.44
C ARG A 106 5.10 4.36 -0.91
N ILE A 107 5.28 3.46 -1.88
CA ILE A 107 5.56 3.83 -3.27
C ILE A 107 4.38 4.62 -3.86
N ILE A 108 3.15 4.17 -3.64
CA ILE A 108 1.93 4.89 -4.06
C ILE A 108 1.91 6.29 -3.42
N GLY A 109 2.19 6.41 -2.12
CA GLY A 109 2.25 7.68 -1.41
C GLY A 109 3.28 8.64 -1.96
N TYR A 110 4.49 8.15 -2.27
CA TYR A 110 5.53 8.95 -2.90
C TYR A 110 5.08 9.50 -4.27
N PHE A 111 4.55 8.64 -5.14
CA PHE A 111 4.11 9.07 -6.47
C PHE A 111 2.87 9.97 -6.42
N GLY A 112 1.91 9.68 -5.54
CA GLY A 112 0.74 10.52 -5.31
C GLY A 112 1.14 11.93 -4.90
N MET A 113 2.03 12.06 -3.91
CA MET A 113 2.54 13.36 -3.48
C MET A 113 3.32 14.07 -4.59
N LYS A 114 4.16 13.33 -5.32
CA LYS A 114 4.93 13.87 -6.44
C LYS A 114 4.02 14.43 -7.54
N LEU A 115 2.94 13.75 -7.88
CA LEU A 115 1.98 14.21 -8.88
C LEU A 115 1.19 15.42 -8.37
N LEU A 116 0.66 15.34 -7.16
CA LEU A 116 -0.12 16.41 -6.53
C LEU A 116 0.67 17.71 -6.40
N PHE A 117 1.89 17.65 -5.86
CA PHE A 117 2.70 18.85 -5.60
C PHE A 117 3.30 19.45 -6.87
N LYS A 118 3.53 18.65 -7.91
CA LYS A 118 3.89 19.21 -9.22
C LYS A 118 2.78 20.10 -9.77
N GLU A 119 1.53 19.75 -9.50
CA GLU A 119 0.36 20.52 -9.92
C GLU A 119 0.16 21.77 -9.06
N LEU A 120 0.08 21.58 -7.74
CA LEU A 120 -0.28 22.67 -6.82
C LEU A 120 0.87 23.63 -6.52
N TYR A 121 2.11 23.13 -6.53
CA TYR A 121 3.28 23.87 -6.05
C TYR A 121 4.49 23.71 -7.00
N PRO A 122 4.37 24.07 -8.30
CA PRO A 122 5.39 23.80 -9.31
C PRO A 122 6.76 24.44 -8.99
N LYS A 123 6.74 25.61 -8.34
CA LYS A 123 7.94 26.40 -7.99
C LYS A 123 8.56 26.06 -6.63
N LEU A 124 7.95 25.15 -5.87
CA LEU A 124 8.46 24.78 -4.53
C LEU A 124 9.79 24.04 -4.65
N LYS A 125 10.81 24.54 -3.95
CA LYS A 125 12.14 23.92 -3.86
C LYS A 125 12.11 22.77 -2.84
N HIS A 126 12.97 21.77 -3.04
CA HIS A 126 13.15 20.63 -2.12
C HIS A 126 11.86 19.80 -1.84
N LYS A 127 10.91 19.82 -2.77
CA LYS A 127 9.65 19.07 -2.67
C LYS A 127 9.83 17.56 -2.53
N GLU A 128 10.96 17.04 -3.00
CA GLU A 128 11.35 15.63 -2.84
C GLU A 128 11.40 15.19 -1.38
N ILE A 129 11.82 16.09 -0.47
CA ILE A 129 11.83 15.82 0.98
C ILE A 129 10.40 15.60 1.47
N ILE A 130 9.46 16.45 1.05
CA ILE A 130 8.04 16.34 1.44
C ILE A 130 7.46 15.01 0.95
N PHE A 131 7.77 14.61 -0.29
CA PHE A 131 7.26 13.36 -0.86
C PHE A 131 7.78 12.14 -0.08
N LEU A 132 9.06 12.19 0.28
CA LEU A 132 9.71 11.12 1.04
C LEU A 132 9.19 11.05 2.48
N THR A 133 9.06 12.20 3.16
CA THR A 133 8.52 12.25 4.53
C THR A 133 7.10 11.71 4.58
N PHE A 134 6.25 12.06 3.60
CA PHE A 134 4.90 11.50 3.50
C PHE A 134 4.92 9.99 3.26
N ALA A 135 5.74 9.51 2.32
CA ALA A 135 5.87 8.08 2.03
C ALA A 135 6.36 7.28 3.25
N LEU A 136 7.22 7.87 4.08
CA LEU A 136 7.78 7.24 5.27
C LEU A 136 6.97 7.48 6.55
N LEU A 137 5.78 8.10 6.47
CA LEU A 137 4.92 8.26 7.64
C LEU A 137 4.70 6.91 8.37
N PRO A 138 4.74 6.91 9.71
CA PRO A 138 4.25 5.78 10.48
C PRO A 138 2.72 5.71 10.33
N GLY A 139 2.18 4.51 10.18
CA GLY A 139 0.75 4.33 10.00
C GLY A 139 0.37 2.87 9.78
N MET A 140 -0.92 2.59 9.87
CA MET A 140 -1.47 1.26 9.70
C MET A 140 -1.52 0.86 8.22
N VAL A 141 -0.41 0.28 7.73
CA VAL A 141 -0.32 -0.19 6.34
C VAL A 141 -1.31 -1.30 6.04
N ILE A 142 -1.82 -2.02 7.04
CA ILE A 142 -2.82 -3.10 6.87
C ILE A 142 -4.14 -2.61 6.23
N PHE A 143 -4.43 -1.31 6.22
CA PHE A 143 -5.55 -0.73 5.48
C PHE A 143 -5.18 -0.33 4.03
N GLY A 144 -4.13 -0.95 3.50
CA GLY A 144 -3.64 -0.72 2.14
C GLY A 144 -3.38 0.76 1.86
N SER A 145 -3.93 1.27 0.76
CA SER A 145 -3.69 2.64 0.32
C SER A 145 -4.59 3.69 0.99
N CYS A 146 -5.36 3.36 2.03
CA CYS A 146 -6.29 4.32 2.66
C CYS A 146 -5.63 5.66 3.00
N LEU A 147 -4.43 5.64 3.61
CA LEU A 147 -3.69 6.86 3.95
C LEU A 147 -2.80 7.33 2.79
N TRP A 148 -1.96 6.44 2.25
CA TRP A 148 -0.95 6.81 1.25
C TRP A 148 -1.55 7.08 -0.14
N GLY A 149 -2.74 6.59 -0.44
CA GLY A 149 -3.43 6.81 -1.71
C GLY A 149 -4.12 8.17 -1.81
N LEU A 150 -4.36 8.88 -0.69
CA LEU A 150 -5.09 10.15 -0.67
C LEU A 150 -4.50 11.22 -1.61
N PRO A 151 -3.16 11.43 -1.68
CA PRO A 151 -2.61 12.43 -2.59
C PRO A 151 -2.84 12.10 -4.06
N LEU A 152 -2.80 10.81 -4.43
CA LEU A 152 -3.08 10.36 -5.80
C LEU A 152 -4.57 10.53 -6.12
N LEU A 153 -5.45 10.22 -5.17
CA LEU A 153 -6.89 10.42 -5.30
C LEU A 153 -7.23 11.90 -5.52
N LEU A 154 -6.68 12.78 -4.68
CA LEU A 154 -6.88 14.23 -4.78
C LEU A 154 -6.35 14.77 -6.12
N TRP A 155 -5.14 14.34 -6.53
CA TRP A 155 -4.58 14.70 -7.83
C TRP A 155 -5.51 14.29 -8.98
N SER A 156 -6.11 13.11 -8.90
CA SER A 156 -7.02 12.59 -9.93
C SER A 156 -8.27 13.46 -10.06
N PHE A 157 -8.89 13.86 -8.94
CA PHE A 157 -10.04 14.76 -8.96
C PHE A 157 -9.70 16.16 -9.49
N ILE A 158 -8.55 16.71 -9.10
CA ILE A 158 -8.08 18.00 -9.63
C ILE A 158 -7.94 17.91 -11.15
N LYS A 159 -7.36 16.83 -11.67
CA LYS A 159 -7.19 16.66 -13.11
C LYS A 159 -8.51 16.45 -13.87
N LEU A 160 -9.44 15.68 -13.29
CA LEU A 160 -10.77 15.47 -13.88
C LEU A 160 -11.57 16.76 -14.04
N LYS A 161 -11.33 17.78 -13.21
CA LYS A 161 -11.95 19.11 -13.37
C LYS A 161 -11.61 19.75 -14.71
N TYR A 162 -10.41 19.51 -15.24
CA TYR A 162 -9.93 20.11 -16.47
C TYR A 162 -10.11 19.19 -17.67
N GLU A 163 -9.93 17.88 -17.50
CA GLU A 163 -9.97 16.92 -18.59
C GLU A 163 -10.35 15.51 -18.11
N ILE A 164 -11.27 14.87 -18.83
CA ILE A 164 -11.65 13.48 -18.57
C ILE A 164 -10.69 12.56 -19.32
N ARG A 165 -9.77 11.92 -18.59
CA ARG A 165 -8.91 10.86 -19.12
C ARG A 165 -9.04 9.59 -18.31
N PHE A 166 -8.96 8.46 -19.01
CA PHE A 166 -8.98 7.13 -18.38
C PHE A 166 -7.92 6.99 -17.29
N THR A 167 -6.75 7.60 -17.43
CA THR A 167 -5.68 7.55 -16.41
C THR A 167 -6.12 8.07 -15.03
N TYR A 168 -6.93 9.13 -14.98
CA TYR A 168 -7.39 9.71 -13.73
C TYR A 168 -8.52 8.88 -13.11
N ILE A 169 -9.42 8.37 -13.94
CA ILE A 169 -10.47 7.42 -13.51
C ILE A 169 -9.84 6.14 -12.99
N PHE A 170 -8.84 5.61 -13.69
CA PHE A 170 -8.11 4.42 -13.28
C PHE A 170 -7.40 4.60 -11.94
N ALA A 171 -6.81 5.78 -11.68
CA ALA A 171 -6.23 6.07 -10.37
C ALA A 171 -7.27 6.06 -9.22
N ILE A 172 -8.51 6.50 -9.48
CA ILE A 172 -9.63 6.40 -8.53
C ILE A 172 -10.02 4.94 -8.32
N ILE A 173 -10.17 4.16 -9.40
CA ILE A 173 -10.48 2.73 -9.31
C ILE A 173 -9.41 1.99 -8.52
N LEU A 174 -8.13 2.24 -8.83
CA LEU A 174 -7.00 1.69 -8.10
C LEU A 174 -7.09 2.00 -6.61
N TYR A 175 -7.35 3.26 -6.25
CA TYR A 175 -7.53 3.65 -4.85
C TYR A 175 -8.61 2.81 -4.16
N VAL A 176 -9.79 2.64 -4.78
CA VAL A 176 -10.91 1.88 -4.21
C VAL A 176 -10.56 0.41 -3.97
N ILE A 177 -9.83 -0.23 -4.89
CA ILE A 177 -9.47 -1.65 -4.76
C ILE A 177 -8.26 -1.90 -3.86
N SER A 178 -7.44 -0.87 -3.59
CA SER A 178 -6.28 -0.96 -2.69
C SER A 178 -6.54 -0.41 -1.28
N SER A 179 -7.66 0.29 -1.02
CA SER A 179 -8.04 0.83 0.30
C SER A 179 -8.86 -0.15 1.13
#